data_AF-A0A2N1TUD0-F1
#
_entry.id   AF-A0A2N1TUD0-F1
#
_cell.length_a   1.000
_cell.length_b   1.000
_cell.length_c   1.000
_cell.angle_alpha   90.00
_cell.angle_beta   90.00
_cell.angle_gamma   90.00
#
_symmetry.space_group_name_H-M   'P 1'
#
loop_
_entity.id
_entity.type
_entity.pdbx_description
1 polymer ?
#
loop_
_entity_poly.entity_id
_entity_poly.type
_entity_poly.pdbx_seq_one_letter_code
_entity_poly.pdbx_strand_id
1 'polypeptide(L)'
;MALHSLIINKNASSQRNLWIFAFLIGIVIGLGCAGLGIFIGKLTPAIRTTFLVASAGLGIAAGIMIGLFGREVLRGIISFISNDLITKVGLKAEAFVSTRKGLSGELDVFDQMFKMVLSVLKRVLLISLKLEEASTDLDRTSQTSSQVIKEIVEGVGAINQKAGDNATNLRETISSLENSFSLSKDISSKLIIAKEDSQSVSGIASGTQTSVKEAVQKMLKIKELTDGSASLVSDLNDRSKQIGTILTEIANIAEKTNLLALNAAIEAARAGEQGRGFAVVAEEVRKLARGSAESSKKINNLINDILQKTENAAEMMQNNTIQVNQGMHVVNDVESSLGDMVQTTNQLNEIIKDISLSAERQSETSDIMYQKVNTISQITDEISLQIKNIASTALSKTVIVDQTSSSAKELRTLSDVFQNALVPFDFQVEGANKRSAIRTETRVPCKFKVLLSGELIDGSLSGSDFEMRGVIINLSAGGCVVETSEDVEQGKYIILAFQIGSNFIQGIQGRLVRLKAAVTSGEDFMSSKKAVHECIVSFNNVAAEHEKIIVDFVMSAQRQFEQNLGLTE
;
A
#
# COMPACT_ATOMS: atom_id res chain seq x y z
N MET A 1 22.27 67.55 33.54
CA MET A 1 22.49 68.97 33.89
C MET A 1 21.22 69.82 33.82
N ALA A 2 20.35 69.73 32.79
CA ALA A 2 19.13 70.53 32.69
C ALA A 2 18.05 70.26 33.77
N LEU A 3 17.95 69.02 34.28
CA LEU A 3 17.05 68.70 35.41
C LEU A 3 17.60 69.24 36.74
N HIS A 4 18.93 69.30 36.89
CA HIS A 4 19.61 69.79 38.07
C HIS A 4 19.49 71.32 38.21
N SER A 5 19.51 72.06 37.09
CA SER A 5 19.27 73.50 37.08
C SER A 5 17.80 73.86 37.34
N LEU A 6 16.85 73.04 36.88
CA LEU A 6 15.41 73.25 37.12
C LEU A 6 15.02 73.09 38.59
N ILE A 7 15.65 72.14 39.31
CA ILE A 7 15.41 71.89 40.73
C ILE A 7 16.02 72.98 41.62
N ILE A 8 17.24 73.45 41.30
CA ILE A 8 17.87 74.57 42.03
C ILE A 8 17.04 75.87 41.88
N ASN A 9 16.51 76.13 40.67
CA ASN A 9 15.73 77.34 40.42
C ASN A 9 14.35 77.31 41.12
N LYS A 10 13.70 76.13 41.23
CA LYS A 10 12.48 75.94 42.03
C LYS A 10 12.74 76.06 43.54
N ASN A 11 13.91 75.66 44.02
CA ASN A 11 14.28 75.80 45.43
C ASN A 11 14.58 77.24 45.84
N ALA A 12 15.20 78.04 44.96
CA ALA A 12 15.40 79.47 45.21
C ALA A 12 14.06 80.23 45.28
N SER A 13 13.09 79.87 44.45
CA SER A 13 11.75 80.48 44.50
C SER A 13 10.92 80.03 45.71
N SER A 14 11.03 78.76 46.12
CA SER A 14 10.37 78.25 47.33
C SER A 14 10.92 78.87 48.62
N GLN A 15 12.24 79.00 48.74
CA GLN A 15 12.88 79.71 49.86
C GLN A 15 12.45 81.18 49.90
N ARG A 16 12.41 81.87 48.75
CA ARG A 16 11.96 83.27 48.67
C ARG A 16 10.50 83.43 49.09
N ASN A 17 9.63 82.51 48.69
CA ASN A 17 8.21 82.52 49.06
C ASN A 17 8.01 82.24 50.56
N LEU A 18 8.83 81.39 51.18
CA LEU A 18 8.79 81.12 52.61
C LEU A 18 9.17 82.37 53.44
N TRP A 19 10.20 83.12 53.01
CA TRP A 19 10.58 84.38 53.65
C TRP A 19 9.49 85.45 53.52
N ILE A 20 8.83 85.55 52.37
CA ILE A 20 7.70 86.46 52.17
C ILE A 20 6.53 86.08 53.10
N PHE A 21 6.25 84.78 53.26
CA PHE A 21 5.17 84.30 54.12
C PHE A 21 5.47 84.51 55.61
N ALA A 22 6.70 84.25 56.06
CA ALA A 22 7.13 84.50 57.45
C ALA A 22 7.12 86.01 57.78
N PHE A 23 7.51 86.85 56.82
CA PHE A 23 7.45 88.30 56.94
C PHE A 23 6.00 88.81 57.03
N LEU A 24 5.09 88.28 56.22
CA LEU A 24 3.65 88.58 56.29
C LEU A 24 3.02 88.17 57.63
N ILE A 25 3.35 86.99 58.15
CA ILE A 25 2.89 86.53 59.48
C ILE A 25 3.43 87.46 60.58
N GLY A 26 4.70 87.88 60.50
CA GLY A 26 5.28 88.85 61.43
C GLY A 26 4.54 90.19 61.42
N ILE A 27 4.16 90.68 60.24
CA ILE A 27 3.34 91.89 60.09
C ILE A 27 1.94 91.71 60.69
N VAL A 28 1.28 90.57 60.45
CA VAL A 28 -0.07 90.30 60.99
C VAL A 28 -0.05 90.22 62.51
N ILE A 29 0.96 89.56 63.10
CA ILE A 29 1.15 89.51 64.56
C ILE A 29 1.43 90.91 65.12
N GLY A 30 2.31 91.68 64.46
CA GLY A 30 2.61 93.06 64.86
C GLY A 30 1.39 93.98 64.82
N LEU A 31 0.57 93.90 63.75
CA LEU A 31 -0.67 94.65 63.62
C LEU A 31 -1.74 94.20 64.62
N GLY A 32 -1.84 92.90 64.92
CA GLY A 32 -2.73 92.37 65.96
C GLY A 32 -2.38 92.90 67.35
N CYS A 33 -1.08 92.93 67.70
CA CYS A 33 -0.60 93.53 68.95
C CYS A 33 -0.81 95.05 68.98
N ALA A 34 -0.68 95.76 67.86
CA ALA A 34 -0.98 97.18 67.76
C ALA A 34 -2.49 97.48 67.97
N GLY A 35 -3.38 96.60 67.48
CA GLY A 35 -4.82 96.68 67.73
C GLY A 35 -5.20 96.56 69.21
N LEU A 36 -4.51 95.69 69.96
CA LEU A 36 -4.65 95.59 71.42
C LEU A 36 -4.19 96.86 72.16
N GLY A 37 -3.17 97.56 71.65
CA GLY A 37 -2.70 98.83 72.20
C GLY A 37 -3.65 100.01 72.00
N ILE A 38 -4.56 99.95 71.03
CA ILE A 38 -5.58 100.99 70.78
C ILE A 38 -6.79 100.81 71.72
N PHE A 39 -7.06 99.59 72.19
CA PHE A 39 -8.22 99.27 73.04
C PHE A 39 -8.00 99.58 74.53
N ILE A 40 -6.77 99.82 74.96
CA ILE A 40 -6.44 100.17 76.35
C ILE A 40 -6.55 101.71 76.51
N GLY A 41 -7.78 102.21 76.54
CA GLY A 41 -8.12 103.64 76.61
C GLY A 41 -7.79 104.38 77.92
N LYS A 42 -6.92 103.84 78.79
CA LYS A 42 -6.57 104.42 80.10
C LYS A 42 -5.08 104.74 80.29
N LEU A 43 -4.27 104.67 79.23
CA LEU A 43 -2.82 104.94 79.27
C LEU A 43 -2.48 106.36 78.80
N THR A 44 -1.52 107.00 79.46
CA THR A 44 -0.98 108.31 79.05
C THR A 44 -0.30 108.22 77.67
N PRO A 45 -0.27 109.32 76.87
CA PRO A 45 0.23 109.31 75.49
C PRO A 45 1.69 108.84 75.37
N ALA A 46 2.52 109.04 76.40
CA ALA A 46 3.89 108.53 76.45
C ALA A 46 3.98 107.00 76.54
N ILE A 47 3.04 106.35 77.26
CA ILE A 47 3.05 104.89 77.41
C ILE A 47 2.48 104.23 76.16
N ARG A 48 1.48 104.83 75.52
CA ARG A 48 0.89 104.34 74.26
C ARG A 48 1.89 104.31 73.11
N THR A 49 2.72 105.35 72.98
CA THR A 49 3.78 105.41 71.95
C THR A 49 4.88 104.39 72.22
N THR A 50 5.29 104.23 73.48
CA THR A 50 6.29 103.21 73.89
C THR A 50 5.79 101.78 73.64
N PHE A 51 4.51 101.49 73.90
CA PHE A 51 3.92 100.17 73.70
C PHE A 51 3.79 99.81 72.20
N LEU A 52 3.43 100.77 71.34
CA LEU A 52 3.35 100.57 69.88
C LEU A 52 4.72 100.29 69.25
N VAL A 53 5.78 100.98 69.72
CA VAL A 53 7.15 100.73 69.23
C VAL A 53 7.68 99.38 69.73
N ALA A 54 7.40 99.02 70.99
CA ALA A 54 7.82 97.74 71.55
C ALA A 54 7.12 96.53 70.89
N SER A 55 5.82 96.64 70.56
CA SER A 55 5.07 95.57 69.90
C SER A 55 5.47 95.37 68.44
N ALA A 56 5.77 96.45 67.72
CA ALA A 56 6.32 96.37 66.36
C ALA A 56 7.71 95.71 66.35
N GLY A 57 8.56 96.04 67.32
CA GLY A 57 9.90 95.43 67.47
C GLY A 57 9.84 93.92 67.75
N LEU A 58 8.95 93.49 68.65
CA LEU A 58 8.74 92.06 68.98
C LEU A 58 8.18 91.27 67.80
N GLY A 59 7.27 91.85 67.02
CA GLY A 59 6.71 91.19 65.81
C GLY A 59 7.77 90.92 64.75
N ILE A 60 8.69 91.86 64.51
CA ILE A 60 9.80 91.69 63.56
C ILE A 60 10.79 90.63 64.05
N ALA A 61 11.14 90.65 65.35
CA ALA A 61 12.04 89.66 65.93
C ALA A 61 11.47 88.22 65.86
N ALA A 62 10.18 88.05 66.14
CA ALA A 62 9.49 86.76 65.99
C ALA A 62 9.46 86.29 64.53
N GLY A 63 9.20 87.18 63.58
CA GLY A 63 9.23 86.87 62.15
C GLY A 63 10.60 86.41 61.66
N ILE A 64 11.68 87.06 62.12
CA ILE A 64 13.06 86.67 61.80
C ILE A 64 13.41 85.31 62.41
N MET A 65 13.02 85.06 63.67
CA MET A 65 13.25 83.77 64.34
C MET A 65 12.51 82.62 63.66
N ILE A 66 11.25 82.81 63.27
CA ILE A 66 10.47 81.80 62.52
C ILE A 66 11.08 81.57 61.14
N GLY A 67 11.56 82.62 60.46
CA GLY A 67 12.26 82.50 59.18
C GLY A 67 13.59 81.73 59.27
N LEU A 68 14.38 81.98 60.32
CA LEU A 68 15.63 81.27 60.57
C LEU A 68 15.41 79.81 60.97
N PHE A 69 14.42 79.55 61.84
CA PHE A 69 14.03 78.19 62.22
C PHE A 69 13.48 77.41 61.02
N GLY A 70 12.62 78.03 60.21
CA GLY A 70 12.13 77.47 58.95
C GLY A 70 13.26 77.16 57.98
N ARG A 71 14.28 78.03 57.88
CA ARG A 71 15.46 77.80 57.04
C ARG A 71 16.31 76.62 57.51
N GLU A 72 16.53 76.45 58.81
CA GLU A 72 17.28 75.31 59.35
C GLU A 72 16.51 73.99 59.21
N VAL A 73 15.20 73.99 59.47
CA VAL A 73 14.35 72.80 59.25
C VAL A 73 14.27 72.44 57.76
N LEU A 74 14.10 73.42 56.87
CA LEU A 74 14.06 73.17 55.42
C LEU A 74 15.43 72.75 54.88
N ARG A 75 16.54 73.26 55.43
CA ARG A 75 17.89 72.73 55.13
C ARG A 75 18.07 71.30 55.60
N GLY A 76 17.60 70.97 56.81
CA GLY A 76 17.61 69.61 57.33
C GLY A 76 16.85 68.66 56.40
N ILE A 77 15.62 69.01 56.03
CA ILE A 77 14.75 68.21 55.15
C ILE A 77 15.30 68.15 53.71
N ILE A 78 15.79 69.26 53.14
CA ILE A 78 16.37 69.27 51.79
C ILE A 78 17.71 68.54 51.77
N SER A 79 18.54 68.60 52.82
CA SER A 79 19.77 67.79 52.91
C SER A 79 19.45 66.30 53.05
N PHE A 80 18.37 65.96 53.75
CA PHE A 80 17.88 64.59 53.87
C PHE A 80 17.35 64.05 52.53
N ILE A 81 16.60 64.87 51.78
CA ILE A 81 16.02 64.48 50.48
C ILE A 81 17.07 64.52 49.34
N SER A 82 18.03 65.45 49.36
CA SER A 82 19.02 65.62 48.29
C SER A 82 20.29 64.79 48.45
N ASN A 83 20.72 64.46 49.69
CA ASN A 83 21.94 63.66 49.89
C ASN A 83 21.69 62.18 50.19
N ASP A 84 20.49 61.76 50.59
CA ASP A 84 20.25 60.35 50.99
C ASP A 84 19.28 59.60 50.06
N LEU A 85 18.40 60.29 49.32
CA LEU A 85 17.38 59.63 48.49
C LEU A 85 17.66 59.61 46.97
N ILE A 86 18.47 60.54 46.44
CA ILE A 86 18.69 60.66 44.97
C ILE A 86 20.06 60.13 44.51
N THR A 87 21.02 59.94 45.42
CA THR A 87 22.38 59.45 45.08
C THR A 87 22.73 58.08 45.67
N LYS A 88 21.86 57.48 46.50
CA LYS A 88 22.07 56.17 47.15
C LYS A 88 21.09 55.06 46.73
N VAL A 89 20.31 55.27 45.67
CA VAL A 89 19.57 54.18 44.99
C VAL A 89 20.30 53.70 43.72
N GLY A 90 21.59 54.04 43.61
CA GLY A 90 22.53 53.40 42.70
C GLY A 90 23.61 52.67 43.49
N LEU A 91 23.38 51.38 43.76
CA LEU A 91 24.36 50.33 44.10
C LEU A 91 25.82 50.78 44.33
N LYS A 92 26.24 50.88 45.61
CA LYS A 92 27.57 50.41 46.06
C LYS A 92 27.44 49.77 47.44
N ALA A 93 27.42 48.44 47.45
CA ALA A 93 27.21 47.56 48.60
C ALA A 93 28.41 47.46 49.57
N GLU A 94 29.29 48.46 49.67
CA GLU A 94 30.48 48.38 50.54
C GLU A 94 30.74 49.62 51.39
N ALA A 95 29.89 50.65 51.34
CA ALA A 95 30.17 51.93 52.03
C ALA A 95 29.15 52.33 53.11
N PHE A 96 28.45 51.37 53.73
CA PHE A 96 27.49 51.65 54.81
C PHE A 96 27.85 50.97 56.14
N VAL A 97 29.13 51.02 56.55
CA VAL A 97 29.58 50.43 57.83
C VAL A 97 30.25 51.43 58.80
N SER A 98 30.53 52.68 58.44
CA SER A 98 31.36 53.53 59.32
C SER A 98 30.82 54.92 59.65
N THR A 99 29.57 55.01 60.11
CA THR A 99 29.15 56.19 60.90
C THR A 99 28.26 55.76 62.07
N ARG A 100 28.88 55.16 63.09
CA ARG A 100 28.23 54.71 64.32
C ARG A 100 28.73 55.54 65.50
N LYS A 101 27.92 56.51 65.94
CA LYS A 101 27.77 56.93 67.35
C LYS A 101 26.36 57.53 67.52
N GLY A 102 25.40 56.73 67.99
CA GLY A 102 24.11 57.24 68.47
C GLY A 102 22.89 56.32 68.34
N LEU A 103 22.72 55.58 67.24
CA LEU A 103 21.46 54.87 66.92
C LEU A 103 21.72 53.45 66.31
N SER A 104 22.49 52.60 66.97
CA SER A 104 23.04 51.38 66.35
C SER A 104 22.15 50.13 66.35
N GLY A 105 20.97 50.15 66.97
CA GLY A 105 20.06 48.99 67.01
C GLY A 105 19.00 49.00 65.90
N GLU A 106 18.38 50.16 65.66
CA GLU A 106 17.27 50.29 64.72
C GLU A 106 17.71 50.35 63.25
N LEU A 107 18.91 50.88 62.96
CA LEU A 107 19.46 50.89 61.60
C LEU A 107 19.97 49.51 61.13
N ASP A 108 20.49 48.67 62.02
CA ASP A 108 20.90 47.30 61.68
C ASP A 108 19.69 46.43 61.33
N VAL A 109 18.56 46.61 62.04
CA VAL A 109 17.28 45.95 61.75
C VAL A 109 16.71 46.42 60.40
N PHE A 110 16.79 47.73 60.12
CA PHE A 110 16.34 48.28 58.84
C PHE A 110 17.17 47.76 57.65
N ASP A 111 18.50 47.66 57.80
CA ASP A 111 19.38 47.05 56.78
C ASP A 111 19.07 45.56 56.56
N GLN A 112 18.82 44.79 57.63
CA GLN A 112 18.40 43.39 57.53
C GLN A 112 17.04 43.24 56.83
N MET A 113 16.06 44.09 57.18
CA MET A 113 14.75 44.11 56.51
C MET A 113 14.88 44.49 55.04
N PHE A 114 15.72 45.46 54.70
CA PHE A 114 15.97 45.87 53.32
C PHE A 114 16.63 44.75 52.50
N LYS A 115 17.63 44.06 53.06
CA LYS A 115 18.24 42.87 52.45
C LYS A 115 17.23 41.73 52.25
N MET A 116 16.34 41.51 53.21
CA MET A 116 15.28 40.51 53.10
C MET A 116 14.30 40.85 51.98
N VAL A 117 13.83 42.10 51.90
CA VAL A 117 12.93 42.57 50.83
C VAL A 117 13.59 42.43 49.46
N LEU A 118 14.85 42.83 49.30
CA LEU A 118 15.60 42.65 48.06
C LEU A 118 15.77 41.17 47.68
N SER A 119 16.00 40.29 48.66
CA SER A 119 16.07 38.85 48.42
C SER A 119 14.73 38.28 47.98
N VAL A 120 13.61 38.73 48.55
CA VAL A 120 12.27 38.29 48.14
C VAL A 120 11.98 38.77 46.73
N LEU A 121 12.26 40.03 46.40
CA LEU A 121 12.05 40.57 45.05
C LEU A 121 12.89 39.84 43.98
N LYS A 122 14.17 39.51 44.28
CA LYS A 122 15.00 38.65 43.41
C LYS A 122 14.41 37.25 43.22
N ARG A 123 13.86 36.64 44.27
CA ARG A 123 13.19 35.33 44.19
C ARG A 123 11.90 35.39 43.38
N VAL A 124 11.09 36.43 43.56
CA VAL A 124 9.87 36.66 42.75
C VAL A 124 10.24 36.83 41.28
N LEU A 125 11.28 37.62 40.97
CA LEU A 125 11.76 37.78 39.59
C LEU A 125 12.18 36.45 38.96
N LEU A 126 12.96 35.64 39.69
CA LEU A 126 13.35 34.30 39.22
C LEU A 126 12.16 33.36 39.04
N ILE A 127 11.17 33.42 39.93
CA ILE A 127 9.93 32.63 39.80
C ILE A 127 9.15 33.07 38.57
N SER A 128 9.01 34.37 38.29
CA SER A 128 8.31 34.87 37.10
C SER A 128 8.97 34.43 35.81
N LEU A 129 10.31 34.49 35.72
CA LEU A 129 11.04 34.01 34.54
C LEU A 129 10.81 32.51 34.31
N LYS A 130 10.87 31.70 35.38
CA LYS A 130 10.55 30.27 35.30
C LYS A 130 9.08 30.01 34.94
N LEU A 131 8.17 30.88 35.35
CA LEU A 131 6.74 30.79 35.05
C LEU A 131 6.45 31.09 33.57
N GLU A 132 7.16 32.07 33.00
CA GLU A 132 7.11 32.40 31.57
C GLU A 132 7.64 31.25 30.72
N GLU A 133 8.77 30.67 31.11
CA GLU A 133 9.35 29.49 30.47
C GLU A 133 8.38 28.30 30.52
N ALA A 134 7.87 27.93 31.71
CA ALA A 134 6.93 26.84 31.89
C ALA A 134 5.60 27.06 31.13
N SER A 135 5.08 28.28 31.10
CA SER A 135 3.90 28.65 30.32
C SER A 135 4.13 28.46 28.81
N THR A 136 5.27 28.90 28.31
CA THR A 136 5.63 28.77 26.89
C THR A 136 5.79 27.30 26.49
N ASP A 137 6.40 26.49 27.36
CA ASP A 137 6.51 25.04 27.15
C ASP A 137 5.17 24.32 27.19
N LEU A 138 4.27 24.69 28.10
CA LEU A 138 2.92 24.12 28.17
C LEU A 138 2.08 24.51 26.95
N ASP A 139 2.19 25.74 26.46
CA ASP A 139 1.48 26.20 25.26
C ASP A 139 1.97 25.44 24.02
N ARG A 140 3.29 25.31 23.85
CA ARG A 140 3.90 24.50 22.78
C ARG A 140 3.47 23.03 22.86
N THR A 141 3.46 22.47 24.06
CA THR A 141 3.02 21.09 24.30
C THR A 141 1.54 20.90 23.98
N SER A 142 0.70 21.88 24.32
CA SER A 142 -0.73 21.86 24.03
C SER A 142 -1.00 21.93 22.51
N GLN A 143 -0.31 22.82 21.80
CA GLN A 143 -0.40 22.93 20.33
C GLN A 143 0.03 21.62 19.64
N THR A 144 1.16 21.06 20.06
CA THR A 144 1.65 19.77 19.52
C THR A 144 0.65 18.64 19.82
N SER A 145 0.13 18.59 21.05
CA SER A 145 -0.86 17.56 21.44
C SER A 145 -2.17 17.71 20.66
N SER A 146 -2.62 18.94 20.41
CA SER A 146 -3.81 19.22 19.60
C SER A 146 -3.65 18.69 18.18
N GLN A 147 -2.48 18.92 17.56
CA GLN A 147 -2.17 18.41 16.23
C GLN A 147 -2.17 16.87 16.19
N VAL A 148 -1.51 16.21 17.14
CA VAL A 148 -1.49 14.74 17.24
C VAL A 148 -2.90 14.18 17.42
N ILE A 149 -3.75 14.81 18.24
CA ILE A 149 -5.14 14.36 18.43
C ILE A 149 -5.94 14.49 17.14
N LYS A 150 -5.74 15.57 16.38
CA LYS A 150 -6.41 15.76 15.08
C LYS A 150 -6.04 14.65 14.10
N GLU A 151 -4.75 14.32 14.00
CA GLU A 151 -4.25 13.21 13.17
C GLU A 151 -4.83 11.86 13.63
N ILE A 152 -4.96 11.63 14.94
CA ILE A 152 -5.61 10.43 15.48
C ILE A 152 -7.07 10.35 15.04
N VAL A 153 -7.83 11.44 15.14
CA VAL A 153 -9.25 11.47 14.76
C VAL A 153 -9.43 11.22 13.25
N GLU A 154 -8.60 11.82 12.42
CA GLU A 154 -8.59 11.58 10.97
C GLU A 154 -8.23 10.12 10.66
N GLY A 155 -7.21 9.57 11.32
CA GLY A 155 -6.81 8.17 11.19
C GLY A 155 -7.91 7.19 11.62
N VAL A 156 -8.60 7.46 12.72
CA VAL A 156 -9.77 6.69 13.19
C VAL A 156 -10.86 6.66 12.13
N GLY A 157 -11.16 7.79 11.48
CA GLY A 157 -12.13 7.86 10.39
C GLY A 157 -11.76 6.97 9.20
N ALA A 158 -10.50 7.03 8.77
CA ALA A 158 -9.99 6.22 7.66
C ALA A 158 -10.02 4.71 7.98
N ILE A 159 -9.63 4.30 9.19
CA ILE A 159 -9.68 2.89 9.60
C ILE A 159 -11.13 2.41 9.67
N ASN A 160 -12.06 3.22 10.20
CA ASN A 160 -13.46 2.86 10.30
C ASN A 160 -14.11 2.63 8.92
N GLN A 161 -13.76 3.45 7.93
CA GLN A 161 -14.18 3.25 6.55
C GLN A 161 -13.65 1.91 6.00
N LYS A 162 -12.34 1.65 6.15
CA LYS A 162 -11.73 0.38 5.71
C LYS A 162 -12.33 -0.85 6.38
N ALA A 163 -12.70 -0.76 7.66
CA ALA A 163 -13.40 -1.84 8.36
C ALA A 163 -14.79 -2.10 7.75
N GLY A 164 -15.52 -1.04 7.38
CA GLY A 164 -16.80 -1.14 6.67
C GLY A 164 -16.68 -1.77 5.27
N ASP A 165 -15.65 -1.37 4.51
CA ASP A 165 -15.37 -1.94 3.19
C ASP A 165 -14.99 -3.43 3.31
N ASN A 166 -14.14 -3.78 4.27
CA ASN A 166 -13.80 -5.17 4.57
C ASN A 166 -15.04 -6.00 4.93
N ALA A 167 -15.95 -5.48 5.76
CA ALA A 167 -17.19 -6.19 6.11
C ALA A 167 -18.07 -6.47 4.88
N THR A 168 -18.09 -5.57 3.89
CA THR A 168 -18.81 -5.77 2.62
C THR A 168 -18.14 -6.85 1.78
N ASN A 169 -16.83 -6.77 1.59
CA ASN A 169 -16.04 -7.76 0.85
C ASN A 169 -16.15 -9.17 1.45
N LEU A 170 -16.19 -9.28 2.79
CA LEU A 170 -16.38 -10.56 3.47
C LEU A 170 -17.75 -11.17 3.16
N ARG A 171 -18.83 -10.37 3.12
CA ARG A 171 -20.17 -10.86 2.76
C ARG A 171 -20.20 -11.41 1.34
N GLU A 172 -19.58 -10.72 0.39
CA GLU A 172 -19.47 -11.19 -1.00
C GLU A 172 -18.65 -12.49 -1.10
N THR A 173 -17.59 -12.59 -0.30
CA THR A 173 -16.76 -13.79 -0.22
C THR A 173 -17.57 -14.97 0.34
N ILE A 174 -18.36 -14.76 1.41
CA ILE A 174 -19.26 -15.79 1.97
C ILE A 174 -20.25 -16.29 0.91
N SER A 175 -20.92 -15.37 0.20
CA SER A 175 -21.87 -15.76 -0.85
C SER A 175 -21.19 -16.56 -1.98
N SER A 176 -19.97 -16.19 -2.35
CA SER A 176 -19.18 -16.93 -3.35
C SER A 176 -18.79 -18.34 -2.87
N LEU A 177 -18.52 -18.50 -1.58
CA LEU A 177 -18.25 -19.80 -0.96
C LEU A 177 -19.50 -20.68 -0.92
N GLU A 178 -20.66 -20.13 -0.57
CA GLU A 178 -21.95 -20.85 -0.61
C GLU A 178 -22.27 -21.35 -2.03
N ASN A 179 -22.06 -20.51 -3.04
CA ASN A 179 -22.19 -20.90 -4.44
C ASN A 179 -21.21 -22.02 -4.83
N SER A 180 -19.97 -21.95 -4.34
CA SER A 180 -18.94 -22.98 -4.58
C SER A 180 -19.34 -24.34 -3.98
N PHE A 181 -19.92 -24.35 -2.79
CA PHE A 181 -20.46 -25.56 -2.16
C PHE A 181 -21.61 -26.16 -2.96
N SER A 182 -22.58 -25.33 -3.36
CA SER A 182 -23.71 -25.77 -4.17
C SER A 182 -23.24 -26.39 -5.48
N LEU A 183 -22.29 -25.74 -6.16
CA LEU A 183 -21.71 -26.24 -7.40
C LEU A 183 -20.95 -27.56 -7.22
N SER A 184 -20.17 -27.70 -6.15
CA SER A 184 -19.46 -28.96 -5.84
C SER A 184 -20.43 -30.13 -5.65
N LYS A 185 -21.55 -29.89 -4.95
CA LYS A 185 -22.62 -30.89 -4.76
C LYS A 185 -23.31 -31.24 -6.08
N ASP A 186 -23.62 -30.25 -6.91
CA ASP A 186 -24.22 -30.46 -8.23
C ASP A 186 -23.29 -31.26 -9.14
N ILE A 187 -21.99 -30.94 -9.18
CA ILE A 187 -20.98 -31.71 -9.91
C ILE A 187 -20.96 -33.16 -9.42
N SER A 188 -20.92 -33.37 -8.10
CA SER A 188 -20.90 -34.71 -7.50
C SER A 188 -22.12 -35.55 -7.92
N SER A 189 -23.33 -34.96 -7.92
CA SER A 189 -24.54 -35.67 -8.37
C SER A 189 -24.52 -36.02 -9.86
N LYS A 190 -24.03 -35.11 -10.72
CA LYS A 190 -23.88 -35.37 -12.16
C LYS A 190 -22.83 -36.44 -12.46
N LEU A 191 -21.76 -36.52 -11.67
CA LEU A 191 -20.74 -37.56 -11.82
C LEU A 191 -21.27 -38.95 -11.48
N ILE A 192 -22.21 -39.07 -10.54
CA ILE A 192 -22.88 -40.36 -10.26
C ILE A 192 -23.65 -40.84 -11.49
N ILE A 193 -24.44 -39.95 -12.10
CA ILE A 193 -25.19 -40.25 -13.33
C ILE A 193 -24.24 -40.62 -14.47
N ALA A 194 -23.20 -39.81 -14.69
CA ALA A 194 -22.21 -40.08 -15.73
C ALA A 194 -21.49 -41.42 -15.54
N LYS A 195 -21.25 -41.84 -14.28
CA LYS A 195 -20.67 -43.15 -13.96
C LYS A 195 -21.62 -44.28 -14.30
N GLU A 196 -22.91 -44.15 -13.97
CA GLU A 196 -23.94 -45.14 -14.29
C GLU A 196 -24.10 -45.29 -15.82
N ASP A 197 -24.15 -44.17 -16.54
CA ASP A 197 -24.22 -44.15 -18.01
C ASP A 197 -23.00 -44.82 -18.64
N SER A 198 -21.80 -44.49 -18.15
CA SER A 198 -20.55 -45.11 -18.60
C SER A 198 -20.54 -46.63 -18.37
N GLN A 199 -21.00 -47.09 -17.20
CA GLN A 199 -21.14 -48.52 -16.91
C GLN A 199 -22.15 -49.21 -17.83
N SER A 200 -23.28 -48.57 -18.09
CA SER A 200 -24.31 -49.05 -19.02
C SER A 200 -23.75 -49.21 -20.43
N VAL A 201 -23.06 -48.18 -20.93
CA VAL A 201 -22.40 -48.18 -22.25
C VAL A 201 -21.35 -49.30 -22.33
N SER A 202 -20.51 -49.45 -21.31
CA SER A 202 -19.53 -50.55 -21.24
C SER A 202 -20.18 -51.92 -21.27
N GLY A 203 -21.31 -52.10 -20.56
CA GLY A 203 -22.08 -53.34 -20.56
C GLY A 203 -22.65 -53.67 -21.94
N ILE A 204 -23.26 -52.68 -22.60
CA ILE A 204 -23.80 -52.82 -23.97
C ILE A 204 -22.69 -53.15 -24.97
N ALA A 205 -21.55 -52.46 -24.89
CA ALA A 205 -20.41 -52.71 -25.78
C ALA A 205 -19.86 -54.14 -25.60
N SER A 206 -19.69 -54.60 -24.36
CA SER A 206 -19.26 -55.98 -24.07
C SER A 206 -20.25 -57.04 -24.57
N GLY A 207 -21.55 -56.79 -24.41
CA GLY A 207 -22.59 -57.68 -24.93
C GLY A 207 -22.56 -57.72 -26.46
N THR A 208 -22.43 -56.57 -27.11
CA THR A 208 -22.36 -56.44 -28.56
C THR A 208 -21.11 -57.11 -29.13
N GLN A 209 -19.97 -57.03 -28.45
CA GLN A 209 -18.73 -57.70 -28.85
C GLN A 209 -18.90 -59.23 -28.92
N THR A 210 -19.72 -59.81 -28.04
CA THR A 210 -20.05 -61.25 -28.09
C THR A 210 -20.85 -61.57 -29.35
N SER A 211 -21.88 -60.78 -29.65
CA SER A 211 -22.69 -60.94 -30.87
C SER A 211 -21.87 -60.76 -32.16
N VAL A 212 -20.91 -59.84 -32.17
CA VAL A 212 -20.01 -59.62 -33.31
C VAL A 212 -19.07 -60.82 -33.48
N LYS A 213 -18.52 -61.38 -32.40
CA LYS A 213 -17.73 -62.63 -32.48
C LYS A 213 -18.53 -63.79 -33.07
N GLU A 214 -19.80 -63.93 -32.70
CA GLU A 214 -20.68 -64.92 -33.31
C GLU A 214 -20.92 -64.64 -34.81
N ALA A 215 -21.07 -63.37 -35.19
CA ALA A 215 -21.22 -62.97 -36.59
C ALA A 215 -19.96 -63.29 -37.41
N VAL A 216 -18.76 -63.05 -36.86
CA VAL A 216 -17.48 -63.45 -37.48
C VAL A 216 -17.45 -64.96 -37.71
N GLN A 217 -17.79 -65.77 -36.70
CA GLN A 217 -17.81 -67.23 -36.86
C GLN A 217 -18.81 -67.70 -37.93
N LYS A 218 -20.00 -67.08 -37.99
CA LYS A 218 -20.99 -67.39 -39.02
C LYS A 218 -20.51 -67.00 -40.42
N MET A 219 -19.85 -65.86 -40.58
CA MET A 219 -19.29 -65.43 -41.87
C MET A 219 -18.13 -66.34 -42.32
N LEU A 220 -17.27 -66.78 -41.40
CA LEU A 220 -16.27 -67.81 -41.69
C LEU A 220 -16.91 -69.11 -42.18
N LYS A 221 -18.04 -69.53 -41.58
CA LYS A 221 -18.77 -70.72 -42.03
C LYS A 221 -19.42 -70.52 -43.41
N ILE A 222 -19.98 -69.34 -43.68
CA ILE A 222 -20.53 -69.00 -44.99
C ILE A 222 -19.43 -69.02 -46.05
N LYS A 223 -18.23 -68.51 -45.74
CA LYS A 223 -17.06 -68.58 -46.63
C LYS A 223 -16.71 -70.02 -46.97
N GLU A 224 -16.56 -70.89 -45.97
CA GLU A 224 -16.27 -72.31 -46.16
C GLU A 224 -17.32 -73.00 -47.06
N LEU A 225 -18.61 -72.73 -46.83
CA LEU A 225 -19.70 -73.28 -47.64
C LEU A 225 -19.70 -72.74 -49.09
N THR A 226 -19.35 -71.46 -49.27
CA THR A 226 -19.28 -70.82 -50.59
C THR A 226 -18.10 -71.37 -51.39
N ASP A 227 -16.93 -71.48 -50.77
CA ASP A 227 -15.73 -72.06 -51.37
C ASP A 227 -15.97 -73.54 -51.76
N GLY A 228 -16.63 -74.31 -50.88
CA GLY A 228 -17.02 -75.69 -51.19
C GLY A 228 -18.03 -75.80 -52.34
N SER A 229 -18.99 -74.88 -52.42
CA SER A 229 -19.97 -74.83 -53.51
C SER A 229 -19.32 -74.46 -54.85
N ALA A 230 -18.39 -73.52 -54.84
CA ALA A 230 -17.59 -73.15 -56.01
C ALA A 230 -16.80 -74.36 -56.55
N SER A 231 -16.19 -75.15 -55.65
CA SER A 231 -15.48 -76.38 -56.02
C SER A 231 -16.42 -77.41 -56.66
N LEU A 232 -17.62 -77.63 -56.10
CA LEU A 232 -18.60 -78.57 -56.67
C LEU A 232 -19.11 -78.14 -58.05
N VAL A 233 -19.33 -76.84 -58.26
CA VAL A 233 -19.73 -76.30 -59.57
C VAL A 233 -18.61 -76.46 -60.59
N SER A 234 -17.35 -76.24 -60.19
CA SER A 234 -16.18 -76.47 -61.05
C SER A 234 -16.07 -77.94 -61.46
N ASP A 235 -16.18 -78.86 -60.50
CA ASP A 235 -16.17 -80.30 -60.76
C ASP A 235 -17.30 -80.75 -61.71
N LEU A 236 -18.50 -80.17 -61.55
CA LEU A 236 -19.63 -80.46 -62.44
C LEU A 236 -19.37 -79.95 -63.86
N ASN A 237 -18.81 -78.75 -64.02
CA ASN A 237 -18.43 -78.20 -65.31
C ASN A 237 -17.42 -79.12 -66.03
N ASP A 238 -16.39 -79.59 -65.32
CA ASP A 238 -15.37 -80.48 -65.89
C ASP A 238 -15.94 -81.85 -66.27
N ARG A 239 -16.81 -82.43 -65.43
CA ARG A 239 -17.52 -83.68 -65.76
C ARG A 239 -18.44 -83.52 -66.97
N SER A 240 -19.15 -82.40 -67.07
CA SER A 240 -20.02 -82.11 -68.22
C SER A 240 -19.22 -81.96 -69.52
N LYS A 241 -18.03 -81.35 -69.47
CA LYS A 241 -17.11 -81.28 -70.64
C LYS A 241 -16.69 -82.67 -71.09
N GLN A 242 -16.32 -83.55 -70.15
CA GLN A 242 -15.95 -84.94 -70.46
C GLN A 242 -17.12 -85.70 -71.12
N ILE A 243 -18.35 -85.55 -70.61
CA ILE A 243 -19.54 -86.17 -71.23
C ILE A 243 -19.76 -85.63 -72.64
N GLY A 244 -19.58 -84.33 -72.87
CA GLY A 244 -19.67 -83.72 -74.21
C GLY A 244 -18.67 -84.34 -75.20
N THR A 245 -17.44 -84.61 -74.77
CA THR A 245 -16.43 -85.31 -75.59
C THR A 245 -16.89 -86.73 -75.94
N ILE A 246 -17.37 -87.50 -74.96
CA ILE A 246 -17.86 -88.87 -75.18
C ILE A 246 -19.05 -88.89 -76.15
N LEU A 247 -19.99 -87.95 -76.03
CA LEU A 247 -21.15 -87.86 -76.94
C LEU A 247 -20.74 -87.56 -78.37
N THR A 248 -19.69 -86.75 -78.55
CA THR A 248 -19.12 -86.47 -79.88
C THR A 248 -18.52 -87.73 -80.49
N GLU A 249 -17.81 -88.55 -79.69
CA GLU A 249 -17.30 -89.85 -80.14
C GLU A 249 -18.42 -90.83 -80.50
N ILE A 250 -19.48 -90.92 -79.69
CA ILE A 250 -20.63 -91.79 -79.97
C ILE A 250 -21.33 -91.36 -81.26
N ALA A 251 -21.53 -90.06 -81.47
CA ALA A 251 -22.11 -89.53 -82.71
C ALA A 251 -21.26 -89.93 -83.94
N ASN A 252 -19.93 -89.82 -83.83
CA ASN A 252 -19.00 -90.25 -84.88
C ASN A 252 -19.06 -91.76 -85.14
N ILE A 253 -19.19 -92.60 -84.10
CA ILE A 253 -19.35 -94.05 -84.22
C ILE A 253 -20.68 -94.38 -84.90
N ALA A 254 -21.76 -93.72 -84.51
CA ALA A 254 -23.08 -93.92 -85.10
C ALA A 254 -23.09 -93.53 -86.59
N GLU A 255 -22.42 -92.46 -86.97
CA GLU A 255 -22.27 -92.05 -88.38
C GLU A 255 -21.44 -93.05 -89.19
N LYS A 256 -20.31 -93.53 -88.66
CA LYS A 256 -19.51 -94.62 -89.27
C LYS A 256 -20.32 -95.90 -89.41
N THR A 257 -21.13 -96.25 -88.41
CA THR A 257 -21.99 -97.44 -88.43
C THR A 257 -23.10 -97.30 -89.47
N ASN A 258 -23.67 -96.11 -89.61
CA ASN A 258 -24.65 -95.80 -90.66
C ASN A 258 -24.04 -95.95 -92.07
N LEU A 259 -22.79 -95.50 -92.26
CA LEU A 259 -22.04 -95.69 -93.52
C LEU A 259 -21.71 -97.16 -93.79
N LEU A 260 -21.27 -97.91 -92.77
CA LEU A 260 -21.02 -99.36 -92.88
C LEU A 260 -22.30 -100.13 -93.24
N ALA A 261 -23.41 -99.81 -92.56
CA ALA A 261 -24.71 -100.41 -92.82
C ALA A 261 -25.24 -100.06 -94.22
N LEU A 262 -25.01 -98.84 -94.70
CA LEU A 262 -25.31 -98.44 -96.07
C LEU A 262 -24.51 -99.26 -97.08
N ASN A 263 -23.20 -99.42 -96.88
CA ASN A 263 -22.36 -100.24 -97.74
C ASN A 263 -22.82 -101.71 -97.74
N ALA A 264 -23.19 -102.25 -96.57
CA ALA A 264 -23.75 -103.59 -96.45
C ALA A 264 -25.10 -103.75 -97.17
N ALA A 265 -25.98 -102.74 -97.10
CA ALA A 265 -27.27 -102.74 -97.81
C ALA A 265 -27.07 -102.70 -99.33
N ILE A 266 -26.10 -101.92 -99.81
CA ILE A 266 -25.72 -101.88 -101.23
C ILE A 266 -25.21 -103.25 -101.69
N GLU A 267 -24.29 -103.87 -100.94
CA GLU A 267 -23.72 -105.17 -101.33
C GLU A 267 -24.76 -106.31 -101.22
N ALA A 268 -25.68 -106.23 -100.26
CA ALA A 268 -26.80 -107.15 -100.15
C ALA A 268 -27.79 -107.01 -101.32
N ALA A 269 -28.05 -105.80 -101.79
CA ALA A 269 -28.84 -105.57 -103.02
C ALA A 269 -28.12 -106.12 -104.26
N ARG A 270 -26.78 -106.03 -104.29
CA ARG A 270 -25.93 -106.53 -105.38
C ARG A 270 -25.92 -108.07 -105.48
N ALA A 271 -26.03 -108.77 -104.35
CA ALA A 271 -26.12 -110.23 -104.29
C ALA A 271 -27.50 -110.81 -104.70
N GLY A 272 -28.48 -109.96 -105.03
CA GLY A 272 -29.80 -110.38 -105.51
C GLY A 272 -30.61 -111.19 -104.49
N GLU A 273 -31.23 -112.29 -104.91
CA GLU A 273 -32.05 -113.16 -104.04
C GLU A 273 -31.28 -113.75 -102.85
N GLN A 274 -29.98 -114.00 -103.00
CA GLN A 274 -29.14 -114.56 -101.92
C GLN A 274 -28.81 -113.53 -100.81
N GLY A 275 -28.90 -112.23 -101.12
CA GLY A 275 -28.60 -111.14 -100.19
C GLY A 275 -29.82 -110.62 -99.42
N ARG A 276 -31.02 -111.14 -99.69
CA ARG A 276 -32.28 -110.58 -99.22
C ARG A 276 -32.40 -110.50 -97.70
N GLY A 277 -31.94 -111.53 -96.98
CA GLY A 277 -31.88 -111.55 -95.51
C GLY A 277 -30.85 -110.55 -94.95
N PHE A 278 -29.69 -110.42 -95.61
CA PHE A 278 -28.66 -109.44 -95.24
C PHE A 278 -29.11 -108.00 -95.47
N ALA A 279 -29.89 -107.73 -96.52
CA ALA A 279 -30.42 -106.39 -96.81
C ALA A 279 -31.36 -105.91 -95.70
N VAL A 280 -32.20 -106.80 -95.14
CA VAL A 280 -33.09 -106.48 -94.01
C VAL A 280 -32.27 -106.13 -92.76
N VAL A 281 -31.25 -106.93 -92.44
CA VAL A 281 -30.36 -106.65 -91.29
C VAL A 281 -29.62 -105.33 -91.49
N ALA A 282 -29.09 -105.08 -92.69
CA ALA A 282 -28.38 -103.84 -92.98
C ALA A 282 -29.27 -102.59 -92.85
N GLU A 283 -30.52 -102.62 -93.30
CA GLU A 283 -31.43 -101.48 -93.13
C GLU A 283 -31.83 -101.28 -91.65
N GLU A 284 -32.00 -102.36 -90.87
CA GLU A 284 -32.29 -102.25 -89.43
C GLU A 284 -31.08 -101.68 -88.66
N VAL A 285 -29.86 -102.12 -88.98
CA VAL A 285 -28.62 -101.53 -88.42
C VAL A 285 -28.50 -100.05 -88.82
N ARG A 286 -28.83 -99.70 -90.06
CA ARG A 286 -28.82 -98.31 -90.54
C ARG A 286 -29.83 -97.44 -89.79
N LYS A 287 -31.01 -97.97 -89.49
CA LYS A 287 -32.05 -97.30 -88.71
C LYS A 287 -31.62 -97.10 -87.25
N LEU A 288 -31.02 -98.13 -86.63
CA LEU A 288 -30.45 -98.05 -85.28
C LEU A 288 -29.32 -97.02 -85.20
N ALA A 289 -28.42 -97.00 -86.19
CA ALA A 289 -27.33 -96.04 -86.27
C ALA A 289 -27.83 -94.59 -86.39
N ARG A 290 -28.83 -94.31 -87.24
CA ARG A 290 -29.47 -92.99 -87.31
C ARG A 290 -30.15 -92.60 -85.99
N GLY A 291 -30.89 -93.53 -85.37
CA GLY A 291 -31.52 -93.29 -84.07
C GLY A 291 -30.52 -93.00 -82.95
N SER A 292 -29.36 -93.68 -82.97
CA SER A 292 -28.25 -93.44 -82.03
C SER A 292 -27.60 -92.08 -82.25
N ALA A 293 -27.36 -91.68 -83.51
CA ALA A 293 -26.82 -90.35 -83.84
C ALA A 293 -27.78 -89.22 -83.43
N GLU A 294 -29.08 -89.37 -83.70
CA GLU A 294 -30.10 -88.39 -83.31
C GLU A 294 -30.21 -88.28 -81.77
N SER A 295 -30.19 -89.42 -81.07
CA SER A 295 -30.22 -89.44 -79.60
C SER A 295 -28.96 -88.78 -79.01
N SER A 296 -27.78 -89.10 -79.54
CA SER A 296 -26.51 -88.49 -79.12
C SER A 296 -26.54 -86.97 -79.32
N LYS A 297 -27.09 -86.49 -80.43
CA LYS A 297 -27.26 -85.05 -80.69
C LYS A 297 -28.21 -84.38 -79.68
N LYS A 298 -29.33 -85.04 -79.33
CA LYS A 298 -30.26 -84.54 -78.29
C LYS A 298 -29.57 -84.45 -76.93
N ILE A 299 -28.81 -85.46 -76.52
CA ILE A 299 -28.07 -85.43 -75.26
C ILE A 299 -26.96 -84.36 -75.30
N ASN A 300 -26.27 -84.18 -76.43
CA ASN A 300 -25.24 -83.16 -76.57
C ASN A 300 -25.80 -81.74 -76.38
N ASN A 301 -27.01 -81.47 -76.90
CA ASN A 301 -27.69 -80.20 -76.65
C ASN A 301 -28.01 -79.99 -75.16
N LEU A 302 -28.43 -81.04 -74.45
CA LEU A 302 -28.68 -80.97 -73.00
C LEU A 302 -27.37 -80.73 -72.22
N ILE A 303 -26.26 -81.34 -72.63
CA ILE A 303 -24.96 -81.12 -72.02
C ILE A 303 -24.47 -79.69 -72.25
N ASN A 304 -24.67 -79.13 -73.44
CA ASN A 304 -24.34 -77.73 -73.72
C ASN A 304 -25.15 -76.76 -72.85
N ASP A 305 -26.45 -77.02 -72.62
CA ASP A 305 -27.27 -76.24 -71.70
C ASP A 305 -26.76 -76.36 -70.25
N ILE A 306 -26.34 -77.57 -69.82
CA ILE A 306 -25.73 -77.77 -68.49
C ILE A 306 -24.40 -77.02 -68.36
N LEU A 307 -23.55 -77.04 -69.39
CA LEU A 307 -22.28 -76.30 -69.42
C LEU A 307 -22.52 -74.80 -69.28
N GLN A 308 -23.45 -74.23 -70.06
CA GLN A 308 -23.78 -72.82 -69.95
C GLN A 308 -24.30 -72.45 -68.55
N LYS A 309 -25.18 -73.29 -67.96
CA LYS A 309 -25.72 -73.06 -66.61
C LYS A 309 -24.65 -73.19 -65.52
N THR A 310 -23.71 -74.12 -65.66
CA THR A 310 -22.61 -74.30 -64.69
C THR A 310 -21.58 -73.19 -64.79
N GLU A 311 -21.31 -72.67 -65.98
CA GLU A 311 -20.45 -71.50 -66.18
C GLU A 311 -21.04 -70.24 -65.54
N ASN A 312 -22.34 -69.99 -65.75
CA ASN A 312 -23.06 -68.92 -65.06
C ASN A 312 -23.05 -69.12 -63.52
N ALA A 313 -23.23 -70.35 -63.04
CA ALA A 313 -23.17 -70.65 -61.61
C ALA A 313 -21.77 -70.40 -61.04
N ALA A 314 -20.71 -70.69 -61.80
CA ALA A 314 -19.33 -70.43 -61.38
C ALA A 314 -19.07 -68.93 -61.24
N GLU A 315 -19.52 -68.12 -62.19
CA GLU A 315 -19.43 -66.65 -62.11
C GLU A 315 -20.19 -66.11 -60.88
N MET A 316 -21.39 -66.62 -60.61
CA MET A 316 -22.16 -66.26 -59.41
C MET A 316 -21.43 -66.65 -58.12
N MET A 317 -20.78 -67.82 -58.07
CA MET A 317 -20.00 -68.23 -56.90
C MET A 317 -18.76 -67.35 -56.69
N GLN A 318 -18.11 -66.92 -57.77
CA GLN A 318 -16.96 -66.01 -57.69
C GLN A 318 -17.40 -64.64 -57.14
N ASN A 319 -18.53 -64.11 -57.61
CA ASN A 319 -19.13 -62.89 -57.06
C ASN A 319 -19.54 -63.05 -55.58
N ASN A 320 -20.15 -64.18 -55.19
CA ASN A 320 -20.48 -64.47 -53.79
C ASN A 320 -19.22 -64.49 -52.90
N THR A 321 -18.12 -65.06 -53.39
CA THR A 321 -16.84 -65.08 -52.66
C THR A 321 -16.33 -63.67 -52.38
N ILE A 322 -16.44 -62.76 -53.36
CA ILE A 322 -16.09 -61.34 -53.19
C ILE A 322 -16.99 -60.69 -52.12
N GLN A 323 -18.31 -60.90 -52.21
CA GLN A 323 -19.27 -60.34 -51.24
C GLN A 323 -19.03 -60.84 -49.81
N VAL A 324 -18.72 -62.12 -49.63
CA VAL A 324 -18.42 -62.70 -48.32
C VAL A 324 -17.13 -62.12 -47.74
N ASN A 325 -16.08 -61.96 -48.55
CA ASN A 325 -14.84 -61.33 -48.10
C ASN A 325 -15.05 -59.85 -47.73
N GLN A 326 -15.86 -59.10 -48.50
CA GLN A 326 -16.24 -57.73 -48.15
C GLN A 326 -17.03 -57.69 -46.84
N GLY A 327 -17.97 -58.60 -46.63
CA GLY A 327 -18.72 -58.70 -45.38
C GLY A 327 -17.83 -59.03 -44.18
N MET A 328 -16.82 -59.90 -44.35
CA MET A 328 -15.81 -60.17 -43.31
C MET A 328 -15.03 -58.91 -42.92
N HIS A 329 -14.63 -58.08 -43.89
CA HIS A 329 -13.97 -56.80 -43.59
C HIS A 329 -14.83 -55.87 -42.75
N VAL A 330 -16.11 -55.69 -43.13
CA VAL A 330 -17.05 -54.84 -42.38
C VAL A 330 -17.23 -55.33 -40.94
N VAL A 331 -17.36 -56.63 -40.72
CA VAL A 331 -17.52 -57.19 -39.37
C VAL A 331 -16.27 -56.97 -38.52
N ASN A 332 -15.07 -57.12 -39.09
CA ASN A 332 -13.82 -56.84 -38.39
C ASN A 332 -13.66 -55.36 -38.03
N ASP A 333 -14.07 -54.45 -38.91
CA ASP A 333 -14.04 -53.00 -38.63
C ASP A 333 -14.99 -52.65 -37.45
N VAL A 334 -16.15 -53.30 -37.38
CA VAL A 334 -17.08 -53.16 -36.25
C VAL A 334 -16.48 -53.72 -34.96
N GLU A 335 -15.80 -54.87 -35.02
CA GLU A 335 -15.09 -55.44 -33.85
C GLU A 335 -14.02 -54.47 -33.32
N SER A 336 -13.21 -53.89 -34.21
CA SER A 336 -12.19 -52.91 -33.84
C SER A 336 -12.80 -51.66 -33.19
N SER A 337 -13.86 -51.11 -33.80
CA SER A 337 -14.55 -49.92 -33.30
C SER A 337 -15.17 -50.14 -31.92
N LEU A 338 -15.68 -51.34 -31.65
CA LEU A 338 -16.17 -51.71 -30.31
C LEU A 338 -15.04 -51.81 -29.30
N GLY A 339 -13.85 -52.30 -29.70
CA GLY A 339 -12.65 -52.28 -28.87
C GLY A 339 -12.26 -50.87 -28.44
N ASP A 340 -12.21 -49.93 -29.40
CA ASP A 340 -11.91 -48.52 -29.14
C ASP A 340 -12.97 -47.86 -28.24
N MET A 341 -14.24 -48.23 -28.41
CA MET A 341 -15.34 -47.77 -27.57
C MET A 341 -15.17 -48.20 -26.11
N VAL A 342 -14.86 -49.48 -25.87
CA VAL A 342 -14.58 -50.00 -24.52
C VAL A 342 -13.40 -49.28 -23.88
N GLN A 343 -12.32 -49.07 -24.63
CA GLN A 343 -11.15 -48.33 -24.14
C GLN A 343 -11.52 -46.88 -23.76
N THR A 344 -12.27 -46.20 -24.61
CA THR A 344 -12.71 -44.81 -24.38
C THR A 344 -13.61 -44.71 -23.15
N THR A 345 -14.52 -45.68 -22.95
CA THR A 345 -15.38 -45.75 -21.76
C THR A 345 -14.56 -45.98 -20.48
N ASN A 346 -13.51 -46.80 -20.53
CA ASN A 346 -12.60 -46.98 -19.40
C ASN A 346 -11.84 -45.68 -19.05
N GLN A 347 -11.37 -44.94 -20.05
CA GLN A 347 -10.74 -43.63 -19.84
C GLN A 347 -11.72 -42.62 -19.23
N LEU A 348 -12.98 -42.61 -19.70
CA LEU A 348 -14.03 -41.77 -19.15
C LEU A 348 -14.30 -42.07 -17.67
N ASN A 349 -14.25 -43.35 -17.26
CA ASN A 349 -14.39 -43.74 -15.86
C ASN A 349 -13.27 -43.19 -14.96
N GLU A 350 -12.02 -43.18 -15.43
CA GLU A 350 -10.91 -42.56 -14.69
C GLU A 350 -11.08 -41.04 -14.60
N ILE A 351 -11.50 -40.37 -15.68
CA ILE A 351 -11.78 -38.93 -15.66
C ILE A 351 -12.90 -38.60 -14.66
N ILE A 352 -13.99 -39.37 -14.65
CA ILE A 352 -15.09 -39.20 -13.68
C ILE A 352 -14.59 -39.30 -12.24
N LYS A 353 -13.70 -40.26 -11.97
CA LYS A 353 -13.09 -40.45 -10.64
C LYS A 353 -12.21 -39.25 -10.26
N ASP A 354 -11.39 -38.74 -11.17
CA ASP A 354 -10.53 -37.59 -10.92
C ASP A 354 -11.32 -36.30 -10.67
N ILE A 355 -12.40 -36.08 -11.43
CA ILE A 355 -13.29 -34.92 -11.20
C ILE A 355 -14.01 -35.08 -9.85
N SER A 356 -14.42 -36.29 -9.46
CA SER A 356 -15.06 -36.55 -8.17
C SER A 356 -14.13 -36.18 -7.00
N LEU A 357 -12.86 -36.63 -7.06
CA LEU A 357 -11.84 -36.27 -6.07
C LEU A 357 -11.57 -34.76 -6.04
N SER A 358 -11.61 -34.11 -7.21
CA SER A 358 -11.43 -32.66 -7.30
C SER A 358 -12.61 -31.89 -6.69
N ALA A 359 -13.84 -32.35 -6.91
CA ALA A 359 -15.03 -31.76 -6.30
C ALA A 359 -15.04 -31.91 -4.77
N GLU A 360 -14.61 -33.08 -4.26
CA GLU A 360 -14.44 -33.32 -2.82
C GLU A 360 -13.42 -32.36 -2.21
N ARG A 361 -12.23 -32.25 -2.81
CA ARG A 361 -11.19 -31.30 -2.38
C ARG A 361 -11.66 -29.84 -2.46
N GLN A 362 -12.45 -29.49 -3.47
CA GLN A 362 -13.03 -28.16 -3.59
C GLN A 362 -14.00 -27.88 -2.45
N SER A 363 -14.83 -28.85 -2.07
CA SER A 363 -15.74 -28.73 -0.92
C SER A 363 -14.97 -28.53 0.39
N GLU A 364 -13.92 -29.32 0.62
CA GLU A 364 -13.06 -29.18 1.81
C GLU A 364 -12.37 -27.81 1.86
N THR A 365 -11.84 -27.36 0.72
CA THR A 365 -11.18 -26.05 0.62
C THR A 365 -12.16 -24.91 0.87
N SER A 366 -13.39 -25.01 0.35
CA SER A 366 -14.45 -24.04 0.61
C SER A 366 -14.84 -23.97 2.08
N ASP A 367 -14.85 -25.09 2.80
CA ASP A 367 -15.11 -25.13 4.25
C ASP A 367 -14.01 -24.44 5.05
N ILE A 368 -12.75 -24.74 4.73
CA ILE A 368 -11.61 -24.07 5.33
C ILE A 368 -11.68 -22.55 5.08
N MET A 369 -11.97 -22.13 3.84
CA MET A 369 -12.12 -20.71 3.52
C MET A 369 -13.27 -20.07 4.30
N TYR A 370 -14.40 -20.75 4.44
CA TYR A 370 -15.54 -20.26 5.22
C TYR A 370 -15.13 -19.97 6.67
N GLN A 371 -14.43 -20.91 7.31
CA GLN A 371 -13.90 -20.73 8.67
C GLN A 371 -12.96 -19.52 8.77
N LYS A 372 -12.05 -19.35 7.80
CA LYS A 372 -11.12 -18.21 7.77
C LYS A 372 -11.84 -16.88 7.57
N VAL A 373 -12.81 -16.82 6.68
CA VAL A 373 -13.63 -15.62 6.44
C VAL A 373 -14.43 -15.25 7.69
N ASN A 374 -14.98 -16.24 8.40
CA ASN A 374 -15.66 -16.01 9.67
C ASN A 374 -14.70 -15.47 10.76
N THR A 375 -13.48 -16.00 10.86
CA THR A 375 -12.44 -15.43 11.75
C THR A 375 -12.10 -13.98 11.39
N ILE A 376 -11.95 -13.65 10.09
CA ILE A 376 -11.67 -12.28 9.66
C ILE A 376 -12.84 -11.35 9.98
N SER A 377 -14.08 -11.84 9.87
CA SER A 377 -15.27 -11.08 10.29
C SER A 377 -15.22 -10.73 11.78
N GLN A 378 -14.88 -11.69 12.64
CA GLN A 378 -14.73 -11.46 14.07
C GLN A 378 -13.63 -10.42 14.38
N ILE A 379 -12.48 -10.53 13.71
CA ILE A 379 -11.39 -9.55 13.84
C ILE A 379 -11.84 -8.16 13.39
N THR A 380 -12.64 -8.07 12.33
CA THR A 380 -13.17 -6.79 11.82
C THR A 380 -14.14 -6.14 12.81
N ASP A 381 -14.96 -6.94 13.50
CA ASP A 381 -15.83 -6.47 14.57
C ASP A 381 -15.02 -5.98 15.79
N GLU A 382 -13.96 -6.70 16.17
CA GLU A 382 -13.05 -6.28 17.23
C GLU A 382 -12.33 -4.98 16.90
N ILE A 383 -11.83 -4.82 15.66
CA ILE A 383 -11.24 -3.57 15.17
C ILE A 383 -12.24 -2.42 15.29
N SER A 384 -13.49 -2.64 14.88
CA SER A 384 -14.55 -1.63 14.99
C SER A 384 -14.80 -1.19 16.44
N LEU A 385 -14.69 -2.12 17.40
CA LEU A 385 -14.79 -1.80 18.82
C LEU A 385 -13.56 -1.04 19.34
N GLN A 386 -12.35 -1.42 18.92
CA GLN A 386 -11.12 -0.72 19.27
C GLN A 386 -11.12 0.72 18.73
N ILE A 387 -11.59 0.94 17.50
CA ILE A 387 -11.74 2.27 16.90
C ILE A 387 -12.65 3.16 17.76
N LYS A 388 -13.78 2.63 18.25
CA LYS A 388 -14.67 3.38 19.17
C LYS A 388 -13.95 3.79 20.45
N ASN A 389 -13.15 2.91 21.03
CA ASN A 389 -12.37 3.21 22.24
C ASN A 389 -11.28 4.27 21.97
N ILE A 390 -10.60 4.19 20.83
CA ILE A 390 -9.59 5.19 20.43
C ILE A 390 -10.27 6.55 20.21
N ALA A 391 -11.41 6.59 19.52
CA ALA A 391 -12.18 7.82 19.32
C ALA A 391 -12.59 8.48 20.64
N SER A 392 -13.12 7.69 21.59
CA SER A 392 -13.48 8.16 22.93
C SER A 392 -12.27 8.68 23.72
N THR A 393 -11.13 8.00 23.61
CA THR A 393 -9.87 8.41 24.26
C THR A 393 -9.35 9.72 23.65
N ALA A 394 -9.39 9.86 22.32
CA ALA A 394 -8.99 11.07 21.61
C ALA A 394 -9.85 12.28 22.04
N LEU A 395 -11.18 12.10 22.11
CA LEU A 395 -12.09 13.14 22.62
C LEU A 395 -11.76 13.56 24.06
N SER A 396 -11.48 12.58 24.94
CA SER A 396 -11.09 12.86 26.33
C SER A 396 -9.76 13.60 26.42
N LYS A 397 -8.81 13.30 25.52
CA LYS A 397 -7.51 13.99 25.44
C LYS A 397 -7.64 15.42 24.93
N THR A 398 -8.59 15.73 24.06
CA THR A 398 -8.87 17.11 23.62
C THR A 398 -9.20 18.00 24.82
N VAL A 399 -10.05 17.52 25.73
CA VAL A 399 -10.42 18.25 26.95
C VAL A 399 -9.20 18.56 27.81
N ILE A 400 -8.27 17.61 27.94
CA ILE A 400 -7.03 17.80 28.71
C ILE A 400 -6.13 18.85 28.04
N VAL A 401 -6.03 18.83 26.71
CA VAL A 401 -5.24 19.83 25.95
C VAL A 401 -5.82 21.24 26.10
N ASP A 402 -7.14 21.38 26.03
CA ASP A 402 -7.82 22.67 26.23
C ASP A 402 -7.58 23.21 27.65
N GLN A 403 -7.69 22.35 28.67
CA GLN A 403 -7.40 22.72 30.05
C GLN A 403 -5.92 23.12 30.23
N THR A 404 -4.99 22.39 29.63
CA THR A 404 -3.56 22.69 29.69
C THR A 404 -3.23 24.02 29.03
N SER A 405 -3.83 24.32 27.88
CA SER A 405 -3.70 25.62 27.21
C SER A 405 -4.27 26.76 28.07
N SER A 406 -5.41 26.55 28.75
CA SER A 406 -5.96 27.54 29.69
C SER A 406 -5.00 27.80 30.85
N SER A 407 -4.46 26.75 31.48
CA SER A 407 -3.48 26.90 32.56
C SER A 407 -2.20 27.59 32.09
N ALA A 408 -1.72 27.32 30.88
CA ALA A 408 -0.58 28.02 30.30
C ALA A 408 -0.84 29.54 30.19
N LYS A 409 -2.03 29.95 29.75
CA LYS A 409 -2.45 31.37 29.67
C LYS A 409 -2.53 32.03 31.05
N GLU A 410 -3.05 31.33 32.05
CA GLU A 410 -3.10 31.81 33.43
C GLU A 410 -1.69 32.03 34.01
N LEU A 411 -0.78 31.07 33.81
CA LEU A 411 0.62 31.19 34.23
C LEU A 411 1.34 32.35 33.54
N ARG A 412 1.07 32.56 32.24
CA ARG A 412 1.61 33.71 31.50
C ARG A 412 1.13 35.03 32.08
N THR A 413 -0.17 35.12 32.35
CA THR A 413 -0.79 36.32 32.95
C THR A 413 -0.19 36.59 34.33
N LEU A 414 0.00 35.55 35.15
CA LEU A 414 0.62 35.68 36.46
C LEU A 414 2.08 36.14 36.36
N SER A 415 2.84 35.61 35.39
CA SER A 415 4.21 36.06 35.11
C SER A 415 4.26 37.54 34.73
N ASP A 416 3.38 37.96 33.81
CA ASP A 416 3.27 39.36 33.38
C ASP A 416 2.93 40.28 34.55
N VAL A 417 1.99 39.88 35.43
CA VAL A 417 1.65 40.63 36.65
C VAL A 417 2.87 40.79 37.56
N PHE A 418 3.61 39.71 37.82
CA PHE A 418 4.80 39.79 38.66
C PHE A 418 5.93 40.61 38.01
N GLN A 419 6.17 40.47 36.70
CA GLN A 419 7.17 41.27 35.99
C GLN A 419 6.80 42.76 36.04
N ASN A 420 5.54 43.11 35.79
CA ASN A 420 5.05 44.49 35.84
C ASN A 420 5.13 45.09 37.26
N ALA A 421 4.84 44.31 38.30
CA ALA A 421 4.98 44.73 39.69
C ALA A 421 6.45 45.00 40.10
N LEU A 422 7.40 44.38 39.39
CA LEU A 422 8.83 44.54 39.63
C LEU A 422 9.49 45.67 38.82
N VAL A 423 8.82 46.23 37.80
CA VAL A 423 9.32 47.33 36.95
C VAL A 423 9.86 48.56 37.72
N PRO A 424 9.23 49.02 38.83
CA PRO A 424 9.75 50.16 39.61
C PRO A 424 11.10 49.89 40.28
N PHE A 425 11.51 48.62 40.38
CA PHE A 425 12.75 48.21 41.03
C PHE A 425 13.79 47.88 39.95
N ASP A 426 14.80 48.73 39.79
CA ASP A 426 15.86 48.52 38.79
C ASP A 426 16.82 47.41 39.23
N PHE A 427 16.42 46.16 39.01
CA PHE A 427 17.26 45.00 39.25
C PHE A 427 18.18 44.77 38.05
N GLN A 428 19.48 45.03 38.23
CA GLN A 428 20.50 44.47 37.34
C GLN A 428 20.75 43.02 37.78
N VAL A 429 20.13 42.08 37.08
CA VAL A 429 20.50 40.67 37.18
C VAL A 429 21.66 40.48 36.19
N GLU A 430 22.86 40.23 36.68
CA GLU A 430 23.95 39.72 35.83
C GLU A 430 23.46 38.46 35.13
N GLY A 431 23.35 38.52 33.80
CA GLY A 431 22.88 37.43 32.94
C GLY A 431 21.45 37.55 32.40
N ALA A 432 20.64 38.53 32.80
CA ALA A 432 19.32 38.77 32.18
C ALA A 432 19.39 40.02 31.29
N ASN A 433 19.58 39.81 29.98
CA ASN A 433 19.49 40.88 29.00
C ASN A 433 18.10 41.52 29.04
N LYS A 434 18.04 42.79 29.48
CA LYS A 434 16.88 43.66 29.29
C LYS A 434 16.54 43.69 27.80
N ARG A 435 15.27 43.43 27.46
CA ARG A 435 14.69 43.64 26.13
C ARG A 435 15.09 45.04 25.60
N SER A 436 16.05 45.09 24.68
CA SER A 436 16.16 46.21 23.75
C SER A 436 15.26 45.90 22.56
N ALA A 437 14.15 46.61 22.48
CA ALA A 437 13.36 46.70 21.27
C ALA A 437 14.24 47.23 20.13
N ILE A 438 14.63 46.35 19.21
CA ILE A 438 15.10 46.73 17.87
C ILE A 438 14.35 45.82 16.90
N ARG A 439 13.21 46.33 16.43
CA ARG A 439 12.59 45.87 15.19
C ARG A 439 13.17 46.74 14.08
N THR A 440 14.33 46.37 13.57
CA THR A 440 14.82 46.84 12.27
C THR A 440 15.00 45.61 11.40
N GLU A 441 13.97 45.30 10.62
CA GLU A 441 14.12 44.45 9.44
C GLU A 441 15.20 45.07 8.55
N THR A 442 16.40 44.51 8.62
CA THR A 442 17.46 44.83 7.66
C THR A 442 17.51 43.63 6.71
N ARG A 443 16.77 43.71 5.61
CA ARG A 443 16.89 42.74 4.51
C ARG A 443 18.25 42.94 3.84
N VAL A 444 19.21 42.07 4.15
CA VAL A 444 20.48 42.00 3.43
C VAL A 444 20.36 40.90 2.36
N PRO A 445 20.54 41.20 1.06
CA PRO A 445 20.46 40.18 0.02
C PRO A 445 21.72 39.30 0.07
N CYS A 446 21.56 38.04 0.46
CA CYS A 446 22.61 37.03 0.38
C CYS A 446 22.56 36.31 -0.97
N LYS A 447 23.70 36.16 -1.65
CA LYS A 447 23.87 35.22 -2.76
C LYS A 447 24.42 33.90 -2.21
N PHE A 448 23.85 32.77 -2.62
CA PHE A 448 24.31 31.44 -2.24
C PHE A 448 25.07 30.79 -3.41
N LYS A 449 26.03 29.91 -3.11
CA LYS A 449 26.70 29.02 -4.08
C LYS A 449 26.67 27.61 -3.54
N VAL A 450 26.17 26.66 -4.35
CA VAL A 450 26.11 25.23 -4.04
C VAL A 450 27.34 24.56 -4.65
N LEU A 451 28.04 23.73 -3.87
CA LEU A 451 29.20 22.97 -4.34
C LEU A 451 28.80 21.49 -4.47
N LEU A 452 28.71 21.00 -5.70
CA LEU A 452 28.50 19.58 -6.02
C LEU A 452 29.80 19.05 -6.62
N SER A 453 30.40 18.05 -5.97
CA SER A 453 31.55 17.28 -6.48
C SER A 453 32.59 18.06 -7.32
N GLY A 454 33.09 19.18 -6.80
CA GLY A 454 34.29 19.83 -7.34
C GLY A 454 34.12 20.77 -8.56
N GLU A 455 32.92 21.01 -9.09
CA GLU A 455 32.70 22.08 -10.09
C GLU A 455 31.45 22.94 -9.81
N LEU A 456 31.52 24.20 -10.26
CA LEU A 456 30.72 25.33 -9.79
C LEU A 456 29.64 25.69 -10.83
N ILE A 457 28.35 25.54 -10.49
CA ILE A 457 27.22 25.90 -11.36
C ILE A 457 26.45 27.08 -10.76
N ASP A 458 26.35 28.19 -11.49
CA ASP A 458 25.58 29.39 -11.11
C ASP A 458 24.11 29.25 -11.56
N GLY A 459 23.16 29.26 -10.62
CA GLY A 459 21.72 29.31 -10.90
C GLY A 459 20.97 30.12 -9.84
N SER A 460 20.34 31.22 -10.22
CA SER A 460 19.55 32.05 -9.31
C SER A 460 18.09 31.59 -9.25
N LEU A 461 17.60 31.24 -8.05
CA LEU A 461 16.18 31.03 -7.78
C LEU A 461 15.67 32.21 -6.93
N SER A 462 14.69 32.96 -7.47
CA SER A 462 13.99 34.03 -6.78
C SER A 462 12.59 33.57 -6.38
N GLY A 463 12.30 33.52 -5.08
CA GLY A 463 10.94 33.30 -4.58
C GLY A 463 10.89 32.90 -3.11
N SER A 464 10.57 33.87 -2.25
CA SER A 464 10.00 33.78 -0.88
C SER A 464 10.62 32.82 0.16
N ASP A 465 11.28 33.44 1.13
CA ASP A 465 11.36 33.15 2.58
C ASP A 465 11.44 31.68 3.06
N PHE A 466 12.67 31.22 3.31
CA PHE A 466 13.00 30.12 4.22
C PHE A 466 14.16 30.55 5.12
N GLU A 467 13.97 30.54 6.45
CA GLU A 467 15.05 30.62 7.45
C GLU A 467 15.44 29.19 7.86
N MET A 468 16.70 28.80 7.70
CA MET A 468 17.22 27.53 8.21
C MET A 468 18.52 27.80 8.98
N ARG A 469 18.57 27.39 10.26
CA ARG A 469 19.81 27.39 11.06
C ARG A 469 20.65 26.17 10.67
N GLY A 470 21.96 26.35 10.51
CA GLY A 470 22.87 25.29 10.06
C GLY A 470 22.85 24.05 10.95
N VAL A 471 22.71 22.88 10.33
CA VAL A 471 22.72 21.58 10.98
C VAL A 471 23.85 20.76 10.35
N ILE A 472 24.80 20.29 11.16
CA ILE A 472 25.75 19.24 10.75
C ILE A 472 25.11 17.91 11.17
N ILE A 473 24.75 17.07 10.20
CA ILE A 473 24.17 15.75 10.46
C ILE A 473 25.23 14.70 10.12
N ASN A 474 25.76 14.04 11.15
CA ASN A 474 26.65 12.91 10.98
C ASN A 474 25.83 11.62 10.95
N LEU A 475 25.72 10.99 9.78
CA LEU A 475 25.01 9.72 9.60
C LEU A 475 26.01 8.56 9.61
N SER A 476 26.53 8.25 10.79
CA SER A 476 27.15 6.94 11.06
C SER A 476 26.18 6.06 11.85
N ALA A 477 26.14 4.78 11.54
CA ALA A 477 25.23 3.81 12.13
C ALA A 477 25.33 3.78 13.67
N GLY A 478 24.34 4.35 14.34
CA GLY A 478 24.19 4.33 15.80
C GLY A 478 24.35 5.71 16.44
N GLY A 479 23.23 6.42 16.61
CA GLY A 479 23.12 7.61 17.45
C GLY A 479 23.38 8.94 16.74
N CYS A 480 22.39 9.84 16.79
CA CYS A 480 22.54 11.22 16.36
C CYS A 480 23.25 12.01 17.48
N VAL A 481 24.44 12.53 17.21
CA VAL A 481 25.12 13.50 18.06
C VAL A 481 25.28 14.79 17.27
N VAL A 482 24.77 15.88 17.84
CA VAL A 482 24.88 17.23 17.30
C VAL A 482 25.99 17.94 18.05
N GLU A 483 27.07 18.29 17.36
CA GLU A 483 28.13 19.15 17.91
C GLU A 483 28.16 20.48 17.16
N THR A 484 28.17 21.57 17.92
CA THR A 484 28.37 22.94 17.43
C THR A 484 29.81 23.35 17.71
N SER A 485 30.59 23.66 16.67
CA SER A 485 31.94 24.23 16.82
C SER A 485 31.85 25.70 17.22
N GLU A 486 32.57 26.09 18.27
CA GLU A 486 32.51 27.42 18.91
C GLU A 486 33.20 28.57 18.15
N ASP A 487 33.98 28.31 17.09
CA ASP A 487 34.70 29.38 16.39
C ASP A 487 34.19 29.64 14.97
N VAL A 488 33.26 30.59 14.80
CA VAL A 488 32.98 31.22 13.50
C VAL A 488 32.75 32.73 13.70
N GLU A 489 33.77 33.52 13.36
CA GLU A 489 33.68 34.99 13.37
C GLU A 489 32.65 35.53 12.36
N GLN A 490 32.09 36.69 12.70
CA GLN A 490 31.03 37.36 11.95
C GLN A 490 31.45 37.72 10.52
N GLY A 491 30.73 37.12 9.56
CA GLY A 491 30.61 37.64 8.20
C GLY A 491 31.17 36.70 7.13
N LYS A 492 30.22 36.03 6.47
CA LYS A 492 30.33 35.26 5.21
C LYS A 492 30.57 33.76 5.38
N TYR A 493 29.64 33.01 4.74
CA TYR A 493 29.59 31.57 4.47
C TYR A 493 28.94 30.67 5.53
N ILE A 494 27.93 29.92 5.08
CA ILE A 494 27.49 28.66 5.70
C ILE A 494 28.15 27.55 4.87
N ILE A 495 29.01 26.74 5.48
CA ILE A 495 29.57 25.54 4.83
C ILE A 495 28.71 24.35 5.26
N LEU A 496 27.94 23.80 4.32
CA LEU A 496 27.29 22.49 4.49
C LEU A 496 28.24 21.42 3.98
N ALA A 497 28.91 20.71 4.89
CA ALA A 497 29.75 19.58 4.56
C ALA A 497 29.01 18.28 4.90
N PHE A 498 28.69 17.48 3.88
CA PHE A 498 28.16 16.13 4.07
C PHE A 498 29.33 15.14 4.04
N GLN A 499 29.67 14.56 5.19
CA GLN A 499 30.61 13.45 5.21
C GLN A 499 29.85 12.14 5.06
N ILE A 500 29.70 11.69 3.82
CA ILE A 500 29.15 10.36 3.53
C ILE A 500 30.28 9.36 3.80
N GLY A 501 30.13 8.54 4.85
CA GLY A 501 31.13 7.54 5.21
C GLY A 501 31.39 6.57 4.04
N SER A 502 32.67 6.21 3.81
CA SER A 502 33.08 5.34 2.70
C SER A 502 32.31 4.01 2.66
N ASN A 503 31.91 3.49 3.82
CA ASN A 503 31.14 2.26 3.96
C ASN A 503 29.70 2.38 3.42
N PHE A 504 29.09 3.56 3.46
CA PHE A 504 27.75 3.80 2.91
C PHE A 504 27.78 3.81 1.38
N ILE A 505 28.75 4.52 0.80
CA ILE A 505 28.97 4.54 -0.66
C ILE A 505 29.34 3.14 -1.18
N GLN A 506 30.24 2.41 -0.50
CA GLN A 506 30.58 1.03 -0.86
C GLN A 506 29.38 0.08 -0.72
N GLY A 507 28.52 0.29 0.30
CA GLY A 507 27.29 -0.49 0.48
C GLY A 507 26.24 -0.25 -0.61
N ILE A 508 26.13 0.98 -1.13
CA ILE A 508 25.26 1.31 -2.26
C ILE A 508 25.83 0.74 -3.57
N GLN A 509 27.13 0.94 -3.83
CA GLN A 509 27.80 0.39 -5.01
C GLN A 509 27.69 -1.14 -5.08
N GLY A 510 27.95 -1.84 -3.97
CA GLY A 510 27.85 -3.31 -3.94
C GLY A 510 26.43 -3.85 -4.14
N ARG A 511 25.40 -3.07 -3.80
CA ARG A 511 23.99 -3.44 -4.04
C ARG A 511 23.56 -3.16 -5.48
N LEU A 512 23.98 -2.03 -6.05
CA LEU A 512 23.71 -1.69 -7.45
C LEU A 512 24.43 -2.62 -8.44
N VAL A 513 25.65 -3.08 -8.13
CA VAL A 513 26.35 -4.08 -8.95
C VAL A 513 25.62 -5.43 -8.95
N ARG A 514 25.05 -5.84 -7.81
CA ARG A 514 24.23 -7.05 -7.71
C ARG A 514 22.90 -6.92 -8.46
N LEU A 515 22.27 -5.75 -8.40
CA LEU A 515 21.06 -5.46 -9.17
C LEU A 515 21.34 -5.53 -10.69
N LYS A 516 22.44 -4.93 -11.14
CA LYS A 516 22.85 -4.96 -12.55
C LYS A 516 23.13 -6.40 -13.01
N ALA A 517 23.80 -7.21 -12.19
CA ALA A 517 24.07 -8.61 -12.48
C ALA A 517 22.78 -9.44 -12.61
N ALA A 518 21.82 -9.27 -11.68
CA ALA A 518 20.53 -9.97 -11.71
C ALA A 518 19.68 -9.62 -12.94
N VAL A 519 19.69 -8.35 -13.36
CA VAL A 519 18.96 -7.88 -14.55
C VAL A 519 19.61 -8.36 -15.85
N THR A 520 20.94 -8.52 -15.89
CA THR A 520 21.68 -8.96 -17.09
C THR A 520 21.77 -10.48 -17.24
N SER A 521 21.59 -11.26 -16.18
CA SER A 521 21.65 -12.73 -16.22
C SER A 521 20.33 -13.43 -16.54
N GLY A 522 19.22 -12.69 -16.70
CA GLY A 522 17.92 -13.26 -17.08
C GLY A 522 17.25 -14.11 -16.00
N GLU A 523 17.52 -13.86 -14.71
CA GLU A 523 16.83 -14.53 -13.61
C GLU A 523 15.41 -13.99 -13.38
N ASP A 524 14.52 -14.87 -12.92
CA ASP A 524 13.06 -14.67 -12.77
C ASP A 524 12.67 -13.29 -12.19
N PHE A 525 11.59 -12.73 -12.74
CA PHE A 525 11.07 -11.39 -12.46
C PHE A 525 10.82 -11.15 -10.96
N MET A 526 10.47 -12.20 -10.22
CA MET A 526 10.24 -12.15 -8.77
C MET A 526 11.54 -11.98 -7.95
N SER A 527 12.65 -12.54 -8.41
CA SER A 527 13.97 -12.40 -7.78
C SER A 527 14.53 -11.00 -8.00
N SER A 528 14.36 -10.47 -9.21
CA SER A 528 14.70 -9.07 -9.56
C SER A 528 13.88 -8.07 -8.74
N LYS A 529 12.58 -8.32 -8.53
CA LYS A 529 11.71 -7.48 -7.69
C LYS A 529 12.14 -7.45 -6.23
N LYS A 530 12.59 -8.58 -5.68
CA LYS A 530 13.13 -8.66 -4.32
C LYS A 530 14.44 -7.88 -4.17
N ALA A 531 15.34 -7.98 -5.16
CA ALA A 531 16.60 -7.23 -5.17
C ALA A 531 16.38 -5.70 -5.30
N VAL A 532 15.40 -5.26 -6.09
CA VAL A 532 14.96 -3.85 -6.14
C VAL A 532 14.44 -3.40 -4.77
N HIS A 533 13.61 -4.22 -4.12
CA HIS A 533 13.02 -3.90 -2.82
C HIS A 533 14.07 -3.85 -1.68
N GLU A 534 15.11 -4.69 -1.74
CA GLU A 534 16.24 -4.65 -0.80
C GLU A 534 17.23 -3.49 -1.06
N CYS A 535 17.25 -2.93 -2.28
CA CYS A 535 18.02 -1.74 -2.64
C CYS A 535 17.37 -0.44 -2.12
N ILE A 536 16.04 -0.41 -2.08
CA ILE A 536 15.26 0.70 -1.51
C ILE A 536 15.28 0.55 0.01
N VAL A 537 16.32 1.08 0.66
CA VAL A 537 16.37 1.08 2.13
C VAL A 537 15.30 2.03 2.67
N SER A 538 14.36 1.42 3.40
CA SER A 538 13.56 1.97 4.50
C SER A 538 14.13 3.25 5.12
N PHE A 539 13.49 4.38 4.85
CA PHE A 539 13.64 5.63 5.60
C PHE A 539 12.75 5.58 6.84
N ASN A 540 13.02 4.65 7.76
CA ASN A 540 12.30 4.67 9.03
C ASN A 540 12.79 5.88 9.84
N ASN A 541 11.86 6.80 10.13
CA ASN A 541 12.00 8.05 10.90
C ASN A 541 12.48 9.30 10.14
N VAL A 542 12.00 9.51 8.91
CA VAL A 542 12.08 10.83 8.27
C VAL A 542 10.70 11.49 8.34
N ALA A 543 10.60 12.69 8.91
CA ALA A 543 9.35 13.45 8.89
C ALA A 543 8.96 13.75 7.43
N ALA A 544 7.66 13.68 7.10
CA ALA A 544 7.13 13.75 5.72
C ALA A 544 7.62 14.98 4.92
N GLU A 545 7.98 16.06 5.60
CA GLU A 545 8.54 17.30 5.06
C GLU A 545 9.93 17.10 4.43
N HIS A 546 10.74 16.23 5.02
CA HIS A 546 12.11 15.90 4.60
C HIS A 546 12.15 14.73 3.61
N GLU A 547 11.12 13.89 3.62
CA GLU A 547 10.95 12.78 2.67
C GLU A 547 10.92 13.32 1.23
N LYS A 548 10.21 14.42 0.99
CA LYS A 548 10.15 15.05 -0.33
C LYS A 548 11.52 15.56 -0.82
N ILE A 549 12.31 16.17 0.06
CA ILE A 549 13.65 16.69 -0.28
C ILE A 549 14.61 15.55 -0.58
N ILE A 550 14.54 14.46 0.19
CA ILE A 550 15.37 13.28 -0.02
C ILE A 550 14.96 12.55 -1.30
N VAL A 551 13.66 12.42 -1.57
CA VAL A 551 13.13 11.84 -2.81
C VAL A 551 13.54 12.71 -4.01
N ASP A 552 13.40 14.03 -3.95
CA ASP A 552 13.80 14.94 -5.02
C ASP A 552 15.32 14.89 -5.26
N PHE A 553 16.13 14.76 -4.20
CA PHE A 553 17.58 14.59 -4.29
C PHE A 553 17.96 13.25 -4.94
N VAL A 554 17.34 12.15 -4.52
CA VAL A 554 17.58 10.81 -5.08
C VAL A 554 17.16 10.76 -6.55
N MET A 555 16.00 11.33 -6.89
CA MET A 555 15.51 11.39 -8.27
C MET A 555 16.36 12.31 -9.16
N SER A 556 16.89 13.41 -8.61
CA SER A 556 17.83 14.28 -9.33
C SER A 556 19.18 13.61 -9.56
N ALA A 557 19.71 12.90 -8.56
CA ALA A 557 20.95 12.15 -8.67
C ALA A 557 20.81 10.98 -9.65
N GLN A 558 19.67 10.29 -9.64
CA GLN A 558 19.33 9.23 -10.59
C GLN A 558 19.29 9.78 -12.03
N ARG A 559 18.56 10.87 -12.29
CA ARG A 559 18.50 11.49 -13.64
C ARG A 559 19.85 11.97 -14.15
N GLN A 560 20.68 12.52 -13.27
CA GLN A 560 22.01 12.99 -13.63
C GLN A 560 22.97 11.81 -13.92
N PHE A 561 22.75 10.67 -13.25
CA PHE A 561 23.50 9.44 -13.48
C PHE A 561 23.05 8.71 -14.76
N GLU A 562 21.74 8.71 -15.05
CA GLU A 562 21.13 8.22 -16.30
C GLU A 562 21.65 9.01 -17.52
N GLN A 563 21.71 10.35 -17.41
CA GLN A 563 22.30 11.21 -18.44
C GLN A 563 23.79 10.95 -18.67
N ASN A 564 24.59 10.77 -17.60
CA ASN A 564 26.03 10.49 -17.71
C ASN A 564 26.32 9.08 -18.26
N LEU A 565 25.36 8.16 -18.18
CA LEU A 565 25.47 6.81 -18.75
C LEU A 565 24.79 6.67 -20.12
N GLY A 566 24.17 7.74 -20.65
CA GLY A 566 23.47 7.73 -21.94
C GLY A 566 22.20 6.89 -21.96
N LEU A 567 21.59 6.63 -20.80
CA LEU A 567 20.35 5.88 -20.66
C LEU A 567 19.20 6.88 -20.61
N THR A 568 18.37 6.93 -21.66
CA THR A 568 17.28 7.91 -21.81
C THR A 568 15.88 7.36 -21.53
N GLU A 569 15.75 6.10 -21.11
CA GLU A 569 14.48 5.51 -20.67
C GLU A 569 14.57 4.93 -19.26
#